data_AF-A0A2V8X9K1-F1
#
_entry.id   AF-A0A2V8X9K1-F1
#
_cell.length_a   1.000
_cell.length_b   1.000
_cell.length_c   1.000
_cell.angle_alpha   90.00
_cell.angle_beta   90.00
_cell.angle_gamma   90.00
#
_symmetry.space_group_name_H-M   'P 1'
#
loop_
_entity.id
_entity.type
_entity.pdbx_description
1 polymer ?
#
loop_
_entity_poly.entity_id
_entity_poly.type
_entity_poly.pdbx_seq_one_letter_code
_entity_poly.pdbx_strand_id
1 'polypeptide(L)'
;AEVKQTLDSIYATHGKGQWKQKLMINDRIADSVFQQVLMRADEYSVLATSNLNGDYLSDACAAQVGGLGMAPGSNIGDGFGVFEATHGTAPKYADKDVINPSSVMLSGAMMFEFLGWKEAATLIEDGIARTIQQKRVTYDLERLMPGAAKVGTWAFASAIIENMKGAAVAR
;
A
#
# COMPACT_ATOMS: atom_id res chain seq x y z
N ALA A 1 -12.85 40.32 -14.91
CA ALA A 1 -11.45 40.76 -15.13
C ALA A 1 -10.48 39.70 -14.62
N GLU A 2 -10.58 39.30 -13.35
CA GLU A 2 -9.73 38.30 -12.69
C GLU A 2 -9.67 36.94 -13.42
N VAL A 3 -10.81 36.34 -13.80
CA VAL A 3 -10.82 35.05 -14.53
C VAL A 3 -10.01 35.12 -15.83
N LYS A 4 -10.15 36.21 -16.60
CA LYS A 4 -9.42 36.39 -17.85
C LYS A 4 -7.92 36.52 -17.58
N GLN A 5 -7.53 37.31 -16.57
CA GLN A 5 -6.14 37.48 -16.18
C GLN A 5 -5.50 36.16 -15.72
N THR A 6 -6.20 35.37 -14.91
CA THR A 6 -5.74 34.04 -14.49
C THR A 6 -5.62 33.09 -15.67
N LEU A 7 -6.61 33.07 -16.57
CA LEU A 7 -6.53 32.24 -17.77
C LEU A 7 -5.36 32.67 -18.64
N ASP A 8 -5.18 33.96 -18.93
CA ASP A 8 -4.09 34.49 -19.74
C ASP A 8 -2.72 34.14 -19.14
N SER A 9 -2.58 34.15 -17.80
CA SER A 9 -1.32 33.81 -17.11
C SER A 9 -0.97 32.32 -17.18
N ILE A 10 -1.96 31.43 -17.16
CA ILE A 10 -1.73 29.97 -17.22
C ILE A 10 -1.88 29.40 -18.63
N TYR A 11 -2.46 30.13 -19.60
CA TYR A 11 -2.82 29.57 -20.91
C TYR A 11 -1.59 29.07 -21.68
N ALA A 12 -0.44 29.75 -21.55
CA ALA A 12 0.80 29.32 -22.18
C ALA A 12 1.24 27.93 -21.68
N THR A 13 1.04 27.65 -20.38
CA THR A 13 1.52 26.43 -19.72
C THR A 13 0.46 25.32 -19.61
N HIS A 14 -0.83 25.67 -19.62
CA HIS A 14 -1.95 24.75 -19.39
C HIS A 14 -2.92 24.68 -20.57
N GLY A 15 -2.95 25.69 -21.43
CA GLY A 15 -3.85 25.77 -22.58
C GLY A 15 -3.61 24.68 -23.62
N LYS A 16 -4.52 24.56 -24.59
CA LYS A 16 -4.46 23.56 -25.69
C LYS A 16 -4.29 22.12 -25.20
N GLY A 17 -4.79 21.80 -24.01
CA GLY A 17 -4.72 20.45 -23.43
C GLY A 17 -3.39 20.09 -22.77
N GLN A 18 -2.42 21.00 -22.69
CA GLN A 18 -1.13 20.77 -22.01
C GLN A 18 -1.29 20.38 -20.55
N TRP A 19 -2.37 20.84 -19.89
CA TRP A 19 -2.70 20.46 -18.51
C TRP A 19 -2.85 18.94 -18.31
N LYS A 20 -3.21 18.17 -19.36
CA LYS A 20 -3.37 16.71 -19.27
C LYS A 20 -2.06 15.97 -19.02
N GLN A 21 -0.92 16.61 -19.25
CA GLN A 21 0.41 16.07 -19.00
C GLN A 21 0.96 16.50 -17.63
N LYS A 22 0.18 17.25 -16.83
CA LYS A 22 0.57 17.74 -15.52
C LYS A 22 -0.05 16.91 -14.41
N LEU A 23 0.58 16.94 -13.24
CA LEU A 23 -0.03 16.42 -12.01
C LEU A 23 -1.21 17.31 -11.61
N MET A 24 -2.39 16.71 -11.46
CA MET A 24 -3.55 17.39 -10.93
C MET A 24 -3.48 17.41 -9.40
N ILE A 25 -3.46 18.60 -8.81
CA ILE A 25 -3.62 18.80 -7.37
C ILE A 25 -5.09 19.12 -7.12
N ASN A 26 -5.72 18.38 -6.22
CA ASN A 26 -7.14 18.53 -5.89
C ASN A 26 -7.33 18.59 -4.38
N ASP A 27 -7.41 19.81 -3.85
CA ASP A 27 -7.57 20.03 -2.42
C ASP A 27 -8.97 19.64 -1.96
N ARG A 28 -9.04 18.87 -0.88
CA ARG A 28 -10.29 18.40 -0.28
C ARG A 28 -10.21 18.54 1.24
N ILE A 29 -11.35 18.85 1.86
CA ILE A 29 -11.49 18.84 3.31
C ILE A 29 -11.47 17.39 3.83
N ALA A 30 -10.85 17.18 5.00
CA ALA A 30 -10.51 15.85 5.50
C ALA A 30 -11.74 14.96 5.74
N ASP A 31 -12.81 15.51 6.30
CA ASP A 31 -14.10 14.83 6.51
C ASP A 31 -14.70 14.29 5.20
N SER A 32 -14.63 15.08 4.14
CA SER A 32 -15.08 14.65 2.81
C SER A 32 -14.20 13.55 2.24
N VAL A 33 -12.88 13.61 2.46
CA VAL A 33 -11.96 12.53 2.04
C VAL A 33 -12.28 11.24 2.80
N PHE A 34 -12.56 11.28 4.10
CA PHE A 34 -12.99 10.10 4.86
C PHE A 34 -14.23 9.43 4.27
N GLN A 35 -15.22 10.22 3.88
CA GLN A 35 -16.41 9.67 3.22
C GLN A 35 -16.07 9.10 1.83
N GLN A 36 -15.23 9.79 1.07
CA GLN A 36 -14.92 9.40 -0.30
C GLN A 36 -14.01 8.17 -0.40
N VAL A 37 -13.07 7.97 0.52
CA VAL A 37 -12.27 6.72 0.53
C VAL A 37 -13.11 5.47 0.81
N LEU A 38 -14.33 5.61 1.35
CA LEU A 38 -15.27 4.49 1.55
C LEU A 38 -16.18 4.26 0.32
N MET A 39 -16.53 5.32 -0.40
CA MET A 39 -17.53 5.26 -1.47
C MET A 39 -16.92 5.23 -2.87
N ARG A 40 -15.73 5.81 -3.04
CA ARG A 40 -15.10 6.16 -4.32
C ARG A 40 -13.57 6.13 -4.22
N ALA A 41 -13.03 5.08 -3.58
CA ALA A 41 -11.59 4.95 -3.35
C ALA A 41 -10.76 4.98 -4.65
N ASP A 42 -11.35 4.49 -5.75
CA ASP A 42 -10.77 4.42 -7.09
C ASP A 42 -10.60 5.79 -7.79
N GLU A 43 -11.22 6.85 -7.28
CA GLU A 43 -11.00 8.23 -7.77
C GLU A 43 -9.67 8.83 -7.30
N TYR A 44 -8.95 8.17 -6.38
CA TYR A 44 -7.73 8.70 -5.77
C TYR A 44 -6.49 7.90 -6.15
N SER A 45 -5.35 8.59 -6.23
CA SER A 45 -4.05 7.98 -6.49
C SER A 45 -3.04 8.27 -5.38
N VAL A 46 -2.94 9.52 -4.95
CA VAL A 46 -2.02 9.95 -3.88
C VAL A 46 -2.74 10.95 -2.98
N LEU A 47 -2.64 10.75 -1.66
CA LEU A 47 -3.15 11.67 -0.66
C LEU A 47 -1.98 12.21 0.15
N ALA A 48 -1.80 13.54 0.13
CA ALA A 48 -0.84 14.24 0.96
C ALA A 48 -1.61 15.01 2.04
N THR A 49 -1.29 14.76 3.31
CA THR A 49 -2.03 15.34 4.44
C THR A 49 -1.14 15.49 5.67
N SER A 50 -1.63 16.19 6.69
CA SER A 50 -0.93 16.36 7.96
C SER A 50 -0.90 15.05 8.76
N ASN A 51 0.04 14.96 9.70
CA ASN A 51 0.31 13.74 10.49
C ASN A 51 -0.98 13.08 11.04
N LEU A 52 -1.77 13.81 11.83
CA LEU A 52 -2.97 13.27 12.46
C LEU A 52 -4.03 12.80 11.45
N ASN A 53 -4.24 13.55 10.37
CA ASN A 53 -5.19 13.14 9.34
C ASN A 53 -4.66 11.94 8.56
N GLY A 54 -3.35 11.87 8.34
CA GLY A 54 -2.69 10.76 7.66
C GLY A 54 -2.79 9.46 8.45
N ASP A 55 -2.59 9.52 9.77
CA ASP A 55 -2.74 8.39 10.69
C ASP A 55 -4.14 7.76 10.55
N TYR A 56 -5.19 8.54 10.83
CA TYR A 56 -6.57 8.06 10.75
C TYR A 56 -6.99 7.60 9.35
N LEU A 57 -6.57 8.32 8.31
CA LEU A 57 -6.99 8.03 6.94
C LEU A 57 -6.27 6.79 6.39
N SER A 58 -4.97 6.66 6.66
CA SER A 58 -4.20 5.50 6.21
C SER A 58 -4.68 4.20 6.87
N ASP A 59 -5.03 4.23 8.16
CA ASP A 59 -5.64 3.10 8.87
C ASP A 59 -7.01 2.74 8.31
N ALA A 60 -7.86 3.75 8.02
CA ALA A 60 -9.15 3.54 7.40
C ALA A 60 -9.02 2.90 6.00
N CYS A 61 -8.05 3.33 5.20
CA CYS A 61 -7.75 2.73 3.91
C CYS A 61 -7.20 1.30 4.05
N ALA A 62 -6.28 1.06 4.98
CA ALA A 62 -5.73 -0.26 5.26
C ALA A 62 -6.83 -1.26 5.65
N ALA A 63 -7.78 -0.85 6.50
CA ALA A 63 -8.92 -1.66 6.91
C ALA A 63 -9.77 -2.17 5.73
N GLN A 64 -9.86 -1.41 4.64
CA GLN A 64 -10.65 -1.80 3.45
C GLN A 64 -10.00 -2.90 2.61
N VAL A 65 -8.67 -3.03 2.67
CA VAL A 65 -7.90 -3.91 1.76
C VAL A 65 -7.27 -5.13 2.45
N GLY A 66 -7.73 -5.47 3.66
CA GLY A 66 -7.24 -6.62 4.42
C GLY A 66 -6.76 -6.29 5.84
N GLY A 67 -6.73 -4.99 6.20
CA GLY A 67 -6.33 -4.50 7.51
C GLY A 67 -4.82 -4.28 7.64
N LEU A 68 -4.41 -3.89 8.85
CA LEU A 68 -3.03 -3.51 9.16
C LEU A 68 -2.00 -4.63 8.92
N GLY A 69 -2.42 -5.91 8.86
CA GLY A 69 -1.55 -7.02 8.49
C GLY A 69 -1.02 -6.97 7.06
N MET A 70 -1.62 -6.14 6.20
CA MET A 70 -1.27 -5.97 4.79
C MET A 70 -0.71 -4.60 4.43
N ALA A 71 -0.76 -3.61 5.33
CA ALA A 71 -0.33 -2.24 5.03
C ALA A 71 1.17 -2.09 5.33
N PRO A 72 2.04 -1.89 4.32
CA PRO A 72 3.44 -1.55 4.55
C PRO A 72 3.62 -0.07 4.90
N GLY A 73 4.79 0.26 5.42
CA GLY A 73 5.15 1.61 5.85
C GLY A 73 6.60 1.96 5.54
N SER A 74 6.82 3.23 5.20
CA SER A 74 8.15 3.80 4.99
C SER A 74 8.23 5.22 5.51
N ASN A 75 9.29 5.52 6.25
CA ASN A 75 9.65 6.86 6.68
C ASN A 75 10.90 7.28 5.89
N ILE A 76 10.73 8.20 4.95
CA ILE A 76 11.79 8.64 4.05
C ILE A 76 12.22 10.05 4.42
N GLY A 77 13.53 10.23 4.64
CA GLY A 77 14.16 11.53 4.83
C GLY A 77 15.26 11.78 3.79
N ASP A 78 16.03 12.84 4.00
CA ASP A 78 17.14 13.19 3.10
C ASP A 78 18.27 12.15 3.21
N GLY A 79 18.32 11.21 2.26
CA GLY A 79 19.37 10.19 2.15
C GLY A 79 19.19 8.95 3.04
N PHE A 80 18.14 8.89 3.86
CA PHE A 80 17.86 7.76 4.75
C PHE A 80 16.40 7.31 4.63
N GLY A 81 16.15 6.02 4.83
CA GLY A 81 14.82 5.44 4.86
C GLY A 81 14.69 4.40 5.97
N VAL A 82 13.58 4.42 6.70
CA VAL A 82 13.18 3.39 7.66
C VAL A 82 11.92 2.71 7.14
N PHE A 83 11.95 1.39 7.04
CA PHE A 83 10.85 0.59 6.49
C PHE A 83 10.33 -0.34 7.57
N GLU A 84 9.06 -0.20 7.91
CA GLU A 84 8.45 -0.90 9.04
C GLU A 84 7.00 -1.27 8.75
N ALA A 85 6.49 -2.26 9.46
CA ALA A 85 5.07 -2.57 9.41
C ALA A 85 4.27 -1.46 10.09
N THR A 86 3.08 -1.13 9.57
CA THR A 86 2.21 -0.11 10.20
C THR A 86 1.53 -0.63 11.46
N HIS A 87 1.41 -1.95 11.61
CA HIS A 87 0.81 -2.54 12.80
C HIS A 87 1.72 -2.43 14.04
N GLY A 88 1.12 -2.32 15.22
CA GLY A 88 1.84 -2.40 16.49
C GLY A 88 2.37 -3.81 16.82
N THR A 89 2.95 -3.96 18.01
CA THR A 89 3.63 -5.19 18.47
C THR A 89 2.71 -6.38 18.76
N ALA A 90 1.40 -6.12 18.92
CA ALA A 90 0.36 -7.10 19.25
C ALA A 90 0.80 -8.19 20.27
N PRO A 91 1.18 -7.82 21.52
CA PRO A 91 1.85 -8.73 22.46
C PRO A 91 1.10 -10.02 22.78
N LYS A 92 -0.24 -9.99 22.73
CA LYS A 92 -1.10 -11.18 22.91
C LYS A 92 -0.87 -12.29 21.88
N TYR A 93 -0.21 -12.01 20.76
CA TYR A 93 0.06 -12.96 19.68
C TYR A 93 1.55 -13.30 19.53
N ALA A 94 2.43 -12.73 20.35
CA ALA A 94 3.85 -13.06 20.36
C ALA A 94 4.04 -14.57 20.57
N ASP A 95 4.95 -15.16 19.79
CA ASP A 95 5.33 -16.59 19.83
C ASP A 95 4.20 -17.60 19.58
N LYS A 96 3.09 -17.18 18.97
CA LYS A 96 1.93 -18.06 18.69
C LYS A 96 1.85 -18.59 17.27
N ASP A 97 2.74 -18.20 16.37
CA ASP A 97 2.71 -18.59 14.95
C ASP A 97 1.36 -18.28 14.25
N VAL A 98 0.75 -17.12 14.55
CA VAL A 98 -0.57 -16.74 13.99
C VAL A 98 -0.57 -15.43 13.20
N ILE A 99 0.45 -14.59 13.34
CA ILE A 99 0.46 -13.25 12.74
C ILE A 99 0.78 -13.29 11.26
N ASN A 100 0.11 -12.43 10.50
CA ASN A 100 0.42 -12.15 9.10
C ASN A 100 1.76 -11.40 8.97
N PRO A 101 2.78 -11.97 8.30
CA PRO A 101 4.06 -11.30 8.09
C PRO A 101 4.05 -10.36 6.86
N SER A 102 2.94 -10.23 6.14
CA SER A 102 2.91 -9.55 4.84
C SER A 102 3.28 -8.07 4.95
N SER A 103 2.75 -7.34 5.93
CA SER A 103 3.06 -5.91 6.14
C SER A 103 4.57 -5.67 6.23
N VAL A 104 5.29 -6.41 7.08
CA VAL A 104 6.75 -6.24 7.21
C VAL A 104 7.51 -6.70 5.96
N MET A 105 7.04 -7.74 5.28
CA MET A 105 7.64 -8.19 4.02
C MET A 105 7.46 -7.16 2.90
N LEU A 106 6.29 -6.55 2.80
CA LEU A 106 5.99 -5.47 1.86
C LEU A 106 6.77 -4.20 2.18
N SER A 107 6.98 -3.87 3.46
CA SER A 107 7.92 -2.80 3.85
C SER A 107 9.35 -3.13 3.41
N GLY A 108 9.75 -4.40 3.49
CA GLY A 108 11.01 -4.88 2.89
C GLY A 108 11.04 -4.73 1.37
N ALA A 109 9.93 -4.95 0.67
CA ALA A 109 9.83 -4.69 -0.78
C ALA A 109 10.01 -3.20 -1.09
N MET A 110 9.37 -2.30 -0.34
CA MET A 110 9.57 -0.84 -0.45
C MET A 110 11.04 -0.45 -0.22
N MET A 111 11.72 -1.10 0.74
CA MET A 111 13.15 -0.90 0.98
C MET A 111 13.98 -1.30 -0.24
N PHE A 112 13.71 -2.47 -0.84
CA PHE A 112 14.43 -2.88 -2.04
C PHE A 112 14.19 -1.93 -3.21
N GLU A 113 12.96 -1.43 -3.39
CA GLU A 113 12.66 -0.42 -4.40
C GLU A 113 13.44 0.89 -4.15
N PHE A 114 13.49 1.35 -2.90
CA PHE A 114 14.27 2.53 -2.50
C PHE A 114 15.77 2.37 -2.79
N LEU A 115 16.32 1.16 -2.64
CA LEU A 115 17.70 0.82 -2.98
C LEU A 115 17.93 0.59 -4.49
N GLY A 116 16.88 0.68 -5.32
CA GLY A 116 16.94 0.44 -6.76
C GLY A 116 16.87 -1.05 -7.17
N TRP A 117 16.62 -1.96 -6.24
CA TRP A 117 16.53 -3.41 -6.46
C TRP A 117 15.10 -3.85 -6.76
N LYS A 118 14.56 -3.36 -7.88
CA LYS A 118 13.14 -3.55 -8.24
C LYS A 118 12.78 -5.02 -8.43
N GLU A 119 13.70 -5.83 -8.94
CA GLU A 119 13.48 -7.26 -9.14
C GLU A 119 13.19 -7.99 -7.82
N ALA A 120 13.88 -7.60 -6.74
CA ALA A 120 13.65 -8.19 -5.42
C ALA A 120 12.29 -7.75 -4.84
N ALA A 121 11.93 -6.48 -5.01
CA ALA A 121 10.63 -5.95 -4.60
C ALA A 121 9.48 -6.69 -5.31
N THR A 122 9.52 -6.75 -6.65
CA THR A 122 8.51 -7.46 -7.45
C THR A 122 8.41 -8.93 -7.09
N LEU A 123 9.54 -9.60 -6.82
CA LEU A 123 9.55 -11.00 -6.42
C LEU A 123 8.74 -11.24 -5.14
N ILE A 124 8.91 -10.35 -4.14
CA ILE A 124 8.20 -10.41 -2.86
C ILE A 124 6.71 -10.16 -3.07
N GLU A 125 6.36 -9.09 -3.77
CA GLU A 125 4.97 -8.71 -4.06
C GLU A 125 4.23 -9.83 -4.80
N ASP A 126 4.83 -10.39 -5.86
CA ASP A 126 4.26 -11.50 -6.63
C ASP A 126 4.12 -12.77 -5.79
N GLY A 127 5.08 -13.03 -4.89
CA GLY A 127 5.01 -14.17 -3.97
C GLY A 127 3.81 -14.06 -3.02
N ILE A 128 3.61 -12.88 -2.43
CA ILE A 128 2.48 -12.58 -1.54
C ILE A 128 1.17 -12.69 -2.32
N ALA A 129 1.07 -12.02 -3.47
CA ALA A 129 -0.13 -12.01 -4.30
C ALA A 129 -0.55 -13.42 -4.73
N ARG A 130 0.38 -14.24 -5.23
CA ARG A 130 0.09 -15.64 -5.60
C ARG A 130 -0.35 -16.49 -4.42
N THR A 131 0.24 -16.30 -3.25
CA THR A 131 -0.11 -17.09 -2.06
C THR A 131 -1.51 -16.76 -1.55
N ILE A 132 -1.89 -15.47 -1.58
CA ILE A 132 -3.25 -15.01 -1.27
C ILE A 132 -4.24 -15.54 -2.33
N GLN A 133 -3.90 -15.52 -3.62
CA GLN A 133 -4.75 -16.08 -4.68
C GLN A 133 -4.99 -17.59 -4.52
N GLN A 134 -4.00 -18.33 -4.01
CA GLN A 134 -4.13 -19.75 -3.65
C GLN A 134 -4.98 -19.99 -2.39
N LYS A 135 -5.45 -18.90 -1.75
CA LYS A 135 -6.21 -18.91 -0.49
C LYS A 135 -5.50 -19.61 0.67
N ARG A 136 -4.16 -19.63 0.69
CA ARG A 136 -3.35 -20.10 1.82
C ARG A 136 -2.94 -18.86 2.63
N VAL A 137 -3.67 -18.55 3.69
CA VAL A 137 -3.53 -17.25 4.39
C VAL A 137 -3.64 -17.38 5.91
N THR A 138 -3.18 -16.37 6.64
CA THR A 138 -3.35 -16.26 8.09
C THR A 138 -4.78 -15.87 8.47
N TYR A 139 -5.11 -15.97 9.77
CA TYR A 139 -6.49 -15.83 10.27
C TYR A 139 -7.16 -14.49 9.93
N ASP A 140 -6.38 -13.44 9.79
CA ASP A 140 -6.83 -12.07 9.53
C ASP A 140 -7.37 -11.88 8.11
N LEU A 141 -6.82 -12.61 7.13
CA LEU A 141 -7.31 -12.68 5.77
C LEU A 141 -8.32 -13.80 5.57
N GLU A 142 -8.15 -14.94 6.25
CA GLU A 142 -9.06 -16.10 6.11
C GLU A 142 -10.52 -15.72 6.41
N ARG A 143 -10.75 -14.94 7.46
CA ARG A 143 -12.10 -14.42 7.82
C ARG A 143 -12.75 -13.56 6.72
N LEU A 144 -11.99 -13.05 5.76
CA LEU A 144 -12.46 -12.25 4.63
C LEU A 144 -12.64 -13.09 3.36
N MET A 145 -12.25 -14.36 3.38
CA MET A 145 -12.10 -15.20 2.20
C MET A 145 -12.80 -16.56 2.35
N PRO A 146 -14.01 -16.74 1.81
CA PRO A 146 -14.70 -18.03 1.84
C PRO A 146 -13.86 -19.16 1.23
N GLY A 147 -13.71 -20.24 1.98
CA GLY A 147 -12.97 -21.44 1.58
C GLY A 147 -11.45 -21.27 1.59
N ALA A 148 -10.91 -20.30 2.33
CA ALA A 148 -9.48 -20.17 2.51
C ALA A 148 -8.92 -21.19 3.53
N ALA A 149 -7.73 -21.69 3.23
CA ALA A 149 -6.96 -22.53 4.13
C ALA A 149 -6.20 -21.66 5.12
N LYS A 150 -6.66 -21.64 6.38
CA LYS A 150 -5.98 -20.95 7.47
C LYS A 150 -4.65 -21.64 7.80
N VAL A 151 -3.57 -20.89 7.73
CA VAL A 151 -2.21 -21.33 8.08
C VAL A 151 -1.58 -20.40 9.11
N GLY A 152 -0.51 -20.88 9.79
CA GLY A 152 0.30 -20.07 10.70
C GLY A 152 1.28 -19.14 9.97
N THR A 153 1.97 -18.29 10.73
CA THR A 153 2.96 -17.33 10.22
C THR A 153 4.05 -18.02 9.39
N TRP A 154 4.65 -19.09 9.92
CA TRP A 154 5.72 -19.85 9.27
C TRP A 154 5.24 -20.50 7.97
N ALA A 155 4.09 -21.16 8.00
CA ALA A 155 3.54 -21.85 6.85
C ALA A 155 3.12 -20.86 5.75
N PHE A 156 2.63 -19.68 6.12
CA PHE A 156 2.33 -18.62 5.16
C PHE A 156 3.60 -18.04 4.52
N ALA A 157 4.61 -17.69 5.33
CA ALA A 157 5.90 -17.21 4.83
C ALA A 157 6.59 -18.24 3.90
N SER A 158 6.54 -19.52 4.27
CA SER A 158 7.07 -20.61 3.44
C SER A 158 6.38 -20.70 2.09
N ALA A 159 5.04 -20.61 2.08
CA ALA A 159 4.26 -20.60 0.84
C ALA A 159 4.57 -19.38 -0.04
N ILE A 160 4.79 -18.20 0.57
CA ILE A 160 5.22 -17.00 -0.13
C ILE A 160 6.58 -17.24 -0.81
N ILE A 161 7.57 -17.77 -0.09
CA ILE A 161 8.90 -18.07 -0.62
C ILE A 161 8.84 -19.13 -1.74
N GLU A 162 7.99 -20.16 -1.60
CA GLU A 162 7.75 -21.13 -2.67
C GLU A 162 7.24 -20.44 -3.95
N ASN A 163 6.27 -19.53 -3.79
CA ASN A 163 5.70 -18.80 -4.91
C ASN A 163 6.68 -17.80 -5.55
N MET A 164 7.67 -17.28 -4.82
CA MET A 164 8.74 -16.45 -5.41
C MET A 164 9.50 -17.20 -6.52
N LYS A 165 9.79 -18.49 -6.32
CA LYS A 165 10.62 -19.29 -7.24
C LYS A 165 10.03 -19.45 -8.64
N GLY A 166 8.71 -19.29 -8.80
CA GLY A 166 8.05 -19.38 -10.11
C GLY A 166 8.33 -18.21 -11.05
N ALA A 167 8.74 -17.04 -10.55
CA ALA A 167 9.04 -15.87 -11.38
C ALA A 167 10.47 -15.88 -11.96
N ALA A 168 11.42 -16.52 -11.26
CA ALA A 168 12.83 -16.55 -11.66
C ALA A 168 13.11 -17.49 -12.86
N VAL A 169 12.20 -18.40 -13.20
CA VAL A 169 12.40 -19.43 -14.25
C VAL A 169 11.84 -18.98 -15.61
N ALA A 170 11.13 -17.86 -15.68
CA ALA A 170 10.50 -17.35 -16.90
C ALA A 170 11.30 -16.24 -17.61
N ARG A 171 12.57 -16.01 -17.25
CA ARG A 171 13.48 -15.07 -17.92
C ARG A 171 14.72 -15.78 -18.44
#